data_AF-A0A3M3YN35-F1
#
_entry.id   AF-A0A3M3YN35-F1
#
_cell.length_a   1.000
_cell.length_b   1.000
_cell.length_c   1.000
_cell.angle_alpha   90.00
_cell.angle_beta   90.00
_cell.angle_gamma   90.00
#
_symmetry.space_group_name_H-M   'P 1'
#
loop_
_entity.id
_entity.type
_entity.pdbx_description
1 polymer ?
#
loop_
_entity_poly.entity_id
_entity_poly.type
_entity_poly.pdbx_seq_one_letter_code
_entity_poly.pdbx_strand_id
1 'polypeptide(L)' 'MLALLAAYSGDNGNTWKGFDFEIMSRLHEHGFISDPMNRNKSVWLTDEGLERGRQIAER' A
#
# COMPACT_ATOMS: atom_id res chain seq x y z
N MET A 1 0.13 0.05 -9.30
CA MET A 1 0.52 -0.81 -8.16
C MET A 1 -0.35 -0.59 -6.93
N LEU A 2 -0.78 0.65 -6.64
CA LEU A 2 -1.66 0.95 -5.49
C LEU A 2 -3.00 0.17 -5.51
N ALA A 3 -3.66 0.04 -6.67
CA ALA A 3 -4.88 -0.76 -6.80
C ALA A 3 -4.69 -2.23 -6.41
N LEU A 4 -3.56 -2.82 -6.82
CA LEU A 4 -3.21 -4.19 -6.47
C LEU A 4 -2.94 -4.31 -4.97
N LEU A 5 -2.21 -3.36 -4.38
CA LEU A 5 -1.94 -3.34 -2.95
C LEU A 5 -3.23 -3.25 -2.12
N ALA A 6 -4.20 -2.44 -2.57
CA ALA A 6 -5.50 -2.30 -1.92
C ALA A 6 -6.39 -3.53 -2.12
N ALA A 7 -6.43 -4.12 -3.32
CA ALA A 7 -7.18 -5.35 -3.58
C ALA A 7 -6.67 -6.56 -2.78
N TYR A 8 -5.37 -6.60 -2.49
CA TYR A 8 -4.74 -7.63 -1.67
C TYR A 8 -4.50 -7.20 -0.22
N SER A 9 -5.02 -6.04 0.19
CA SER A 9 -4.95 -5.62 1.59
C SER A 9 -5.97 -6.40 2.41
N GLY A 10 -5.56 -6.85 3.61
CA GLY A 10 -6.49 -7.47 4.55
C GLY A 10 -7.50 -6.45 5.08
N ASP A 11 -8.54 -6.93 5.77
CA ASP A 11 -9.60 -6.10 6.39
C ASP A 11 -9.04 -4.96 7.27
N ASN A 12 -7.84 -5.14 7.84
CA ASN A 12 -7.17 -4.17 8.68
C ASN A 12 -6.29 -3.16 7.89
N GLY A 13 -6.24 -3.22 6.56
CA GLY A 13 -5.42 -2.33 5.72
C GLY A 13 -3.94 -2.73 5.60
N ASN A 14 -3.55 -3.91 6.09
CA ASN A 14 -2.20 -4.44 5.92
C ASN A 14 -2.04 -5.17 4.58
N THR A 15 -0.95 -4.91 3.87
CA THR A 15 -0.62 -5.55 2.58
C THR A 15 0.83 -6.02 2.57
N TRP A 16 1.17 -6.97 1.69
CA TRP A 16 2.48 -7.61 1.68
C TRP A 16 3.51 -6.75 0.96
N LYS A 17 4.70 -6.58 1.54
CA LYS A 17 5.73 -5.69 0.97
C LYS A 17 6.56 -6.29 -0.16
N GLY A 18 6.08 -7.36 -0.81
CA GLY A 18 6.81 -8.13 -1.82
C GLY A 18 7.02 -7.43 -3.17
N PHE A 19 6.88 -6.11 -3.23
CA PHE A 19 7.00 -5.30 -4.43
C PHE A 19 8.29 -4.48 -4.43
N ASP A 20 8.62 -3.90 -5.58
CA ASP A 20 9.83 -3.12 -5.77
C ASP A 20 9.96 -1.97 -4.76
N PHE A 21 11.13 -1.85 -4.13
CA PHE A 21 11.33 -0.92 -3.03
C PHE A 21 11.17 0.53 -3.47
N GLU A 22 11.58 0.87 -4.69
CA GLU A 22 11.42 2.21 -5.25
C GLU A 22 9.94 2.61 -5.37
N ILE A 23 9.06 1.68 -5.77
CA ILE A 23 7.63 1.94 -5.89
C ILE A 23 7.02 2.13 -4.49
N MET A 24 7.42 1.30 -3.53
CA MET A 24 6.97 1.43 -2.14
C MET A 24 7.43 2.76 -1.52
N SER A 25 8.66 3.19 -1.79
CA SER A 25 9.17 4.50 -1.33
C SER A 25 8.34 5.65 -1.89
N ARG A 26 8.02 5.64 -3.19
CA ARG A 26 7.18 6.69 -3.81
C ARG A 26 5.76 6.71 -3.23
N LEU A 27 5.18 5.55 -2.94
CA LEU A 27 3.86 5.45 -2.29
C LEU A 27 3.89 5.98 -0.85
N HIS A 28 4.99 5.74 -0.13
CA HIS A 28 5.21 6.28 1.21
C HIS A 28 5.43 7.80 1.18
N GLU A 29 6.20 8.32 0.21
CA GLU A 29 6.39 9.76 0.00
C GLU A 29 5.06 10.47 -0.30
N HIS A 30 4.13 9.80 -0.98
CA HIS A 30 2.78 10.31 -1.20
C HIS A 30 1.83 10.10 -0.01
N GLY A 31 2.27 9.46 1.07
CA GLY A 31 1.45 9.23 2.26
C GLY A 31 0.39 8.14 2.10
N PHE A 32 0.49 7.28 1.07
CA PHE A 32 -0.47 6.19 0.84
C PHE A 32 -0.20 4.92 1.64
N ILE A 33 1.05 4.72 2.05
CA ILE A 33 1.46 3.57 2.85
C ILE A 33 2.36 4.01 4.01
N SER A 34 2.45 3.19 5.05
CA SER A 34 3.41 3.36 6.14
C SER A 34 4.84 3.04 5.68
N ASP A 35 5.83 3.39 6.49
CA ASP A 35 7.25 3.18 6.18
C ASP A 35 7.55 1.72 5.74
N PRO A 36 7.93 1.50 4.46
CA PRO A 36 8.22 0.18 3.92
C PRO A 36 9.60 -0.37 4.35
N MET A 37 10.47 0.46 4.95
CA MET A 37 11.82 0.08 5.39
C MET A 37 11.85 -0.76 6.68
N ASN A 38 10.72 -0.95 7.33
CA ASN A 38 10.68 -1.76 8.55
C ASN A 38 10.97 -3.24 8.29
N ARG A 39 11.49 -3.94 9.32
CA ARG A 39 11.75 -5.40 9.31
C ARG A 39 10.49 -6.27 9.14
N ASN A 40 9.31 -5.66 9.15
CA ASN A 40 8.04 -6.38 8.97
C ASN A 40 7.86 -6.88 7.53
N LYS A 41 7.17 -8.02 7.41
CA LYS A 41 6.81 -8.63 6.12
C LYS A 41 5.63 -7.93 5.44
N SER A 42 4.94 -7.04 6.14
CA SER A 42 3.78 -6.29 5.68
C SER A 42 3.98 -4.79 5.89
N VAL A 43 3.34 -4.01 5.02
CA VAL A 43 3.19 -2.56 5.14
C VAL A 43 1.71 -2.25 5.35
N TRP A 44 1.40 -1.12 5.96
CA TRP A 44 0.02 -0.67 6.16
C TRP A 44 -0.32 0.37 5.10
N LEU A 45 -1.51 0.28 4.52
CA LEU A 45 -2.09 1.36 3.74
C LEU A 45 -2.67 2.39 4.72
N THR A 46 -2.48 3.66 4.40
CA THR A 46 -3.22 4.74 5.06
C THR A 46 -4.64 4.81 4.52
N ASP A 47 -5.55 5.51 5.22
CA ASP A 47 -6.91 5.70 4.74
C ASP A 47 -6.96 6.28 3.31
N GLU A 48 -6.07 7.24 3.00
CA GLU A 48 -5.97 7.82 1.66
C GLU A 48 -5.47 6.81 0.62
N GLY A 49 -4.48 5.99 0.98
CA GLY A 49 -3.96 4.94 0.10
C GLY A 49 -4.99 3.85 -0.19
N LEU A 50 -5.81 3.52 0.81
CA LEU A 50 -6.91 2.57 0.71
C LEU A 50 -8.02 3.10 -0.19
N GLU A 51 -8.44 4.36 0.01
CA GLU A 51 -9.48 5.00 -0.78
C GLU A 51 -9.05 5.13 -2.25
N ARG A 52 -7.87 5.70 -2.53
CA ARG A 52 -7.36 5.78 -3.90
C ARG A 52 -7.14 4.40 -4.50
N GLY A 53 -6.61 3.46 -3.72
CA GLY A 53 -6.39 2.10 -4.17
C GLY A 53 -7.69 1.42 -4.60
N ARG A 54 -8.76 1.54 -3.80
CA ARG A 54 -10.10 1.04 -4.15
C ARG A 54 -10.66 1.75 -5.39
N GLN A 55 -10.59 3.08 -5.46
CA GLN A 55 -11.05 3.83 -6.62
C GLN A 55 -10.35 3.42 -7.92
N ILE A 56 -9.05 3.10 -7.87
CA ILE A 56 -8.31 2.62 -9.05
C ILE A 56 -8.62 1.14 -9.33
N ALA A 57 -8.94 0.33 -8.31
CA ALA A 57 -9.29 -1.08 -8.47
C ALA A 57 -10.72 -1.30 -8.98
N GLU A 58 -11.64 -0.41 -8.67
CA GLU A 58 -13.04 -0.42 -9.15
C GLU A 58 -13.20 0.14 -10.57
N ARG A 59 -12.11 0.58 -11.20
CA ARG A 59 -12.09 1.24 -12.50
C ARG A 59 -11.48 0.34 -13.57
#